data_AF-A0A1G7XZ16-F1
#
_entry.id   AF-A0A1G7XZ16-F1
#
_cell.length_a   1.000
_cell.length_b   1.000
_cell.length_c   1.000
_cell.angle_alpha   90.00
_cell.angle_beta   90.00
_cell.angle_gamma   90.00
#
_symmetry.space_group_name_H-M   'P 1'
#
loop_
_entity.id
_entity.type
_entity.pdbx_description
1 polymer ?
#
loop_
_entity_poly.entity_id
_entity_poly.type
_entity_poly.pdbx_seq_one_letter_code
_entity_poly.pdbx_strand_id
1 'polypeptide(L)'
;MNRKIPYCLCLIGSLALTACGQKDVSFKADVMPILLQNCLECHTEKGEGAQKSGLVMESYDSLMKGTRFGAIVKPGDSLTSALNMLVEGRAAPSIRMPHHKTALPKEKTDIIKKWVDQGAKNN
;
A
#
# COMPACT_ATOMS: atom_id res chain seq x y z
N MET A 1 -42.95 5.11 55.99
CA MET A 1 -42.28 4.74 54.72
C MET A 1 -41.74 6.01 54.09
N ASN A 2 -40.43 6.27 54.12
CA ASN A 2 -39.80 7.35 53.36
C ASN A 2 -38.32 6.99 53.11
N ARG A 3 -38.03 6.40 51.94
CA ARG A 3 -36.68 5.99 51.54
C ARG A 3 -35.95 7.19 50.94
N LYS A 4 -34.80 7.54 51.53
CA LYS A 4 -33.87 8.52 50.98
C LYS A 4 -33.22 7.96 49.71
N ILE A 5 -33.19 8.76 48.65
CA ILE A 5 -32.52 8.46 47.37
C ILE A 5 -31.05 8.87 47.52
N PRO A 6 -30.07 7.97 47.40
CA PRO A 6 -28.67 8.37 47.39
C PRO A 6 -28.30 8.84 45.97
N TYR A 7 -27.82 10.08 45.87
CA TYR A 7 -27.18 10.58 44.66
C TYR A 7 -25.90 9.78 44.40
N CYS A 8 -25.97 8.85 43.45
CA CYS A 8 -24.79 8.19 42.91
C CYS A 8 -24.09 9.18 41.97
N LEU A 9 -23.06 9.83 42.48
CA LEU A 9 -22.21 10.75 41.74
C LEU A 9 -21.41 9.94 40.70
N CYS A 10 -21.95 9.79 39.49
CA CYS A 10 -21.23 9.22 38.36
C CYS A 10 -20.10 10.18 37.95
N LEU A 11 -18.88 9.92 38.46
CA LEU A 11 -17.64 10.45 37.91
C LEU A 11 -17.51 9.96 36.46
N ILE A 12 -17.82 10.84 35.50
CA ILE A 12 -17.55 10.62 34.08
C ILE A 12 -16.03 10.70 33.92
N GLY A 13 -15.38 9.53 33.94
CA GLY A 13 -13.96 9.41 33.63
C GLY A 13 -13.73 9.76 32.16
N SER A 14 -13.03 10.86 31.90
CA SER A 14 -12.59 11.25 30.57
C SER A 14 -11.64 10.18 30.01
N LEU A 15 -12.15 9.34 29.12
CA LEU A 15 -11.36 8.39 28.35
C LEU A 15 -10.57 9.19 27.31
N ALA A 16 -9.31 9.53 27.63
CA ALA A 16 -8.40 10.12 26.66
C ALA A 16 -8.05 9.05 25.61
N LEU A 17 -8.71 9.10 24.45
CA LEU A 17 -8.28 8.34 23.28
C LEU A 17 -6.96 8.94 22.79
N THR A 18 -5.85 8.31 23.15
CA THR A 18 -4.56 8.56 22.50
C THR A 18 -4.67 8.08 21.05
N ALA A 19 -4.95 8.99 20.14
CA ALA A 19 -4.85 8.73 18.71
C ALA A 19 -3.38 8.46 18.38
N CYS A 20 -3.02 7.19 18.22
CA CYS A 20 -1.73 6.81 17.65
C CYS A 20 -1.77 7.20 16.17
N GLY A 21 -1.31 8.41 15.86
CA GLY A 21 -1.17 8.88 14.47
C GLY A 21 -0.19 7.97 13.76
N GLN A 22 -0.68 7.06 12.93
CA GLN A 22 0.17 6.24 12.08
C GLN A 22 0.90 7.18 11.11
N LYS A 23 2.23 7.24 11.21
CA LYS A 23 3.06 8.04 10.30
C LYS A 23 2.73 7.70 8.85
N ASP A 24 2.59 8.73 8.02
CA ASP A 24 2.41 8.60 6.57
C ASP A 24 3.62 7.93 5.94
N VAL A 25 3.37 7.00 5.03
CA VAL A 25 4.39 6.35 4.22
C VAL A 25 4.86 7.35 3.16
N SER A 26 6.18 7.51 3.05
CA SER A 26 6.80 8.32 2.00
C SER A 26 7.07 7.48 0.76
N PHE A 27 6.63 7.96 -0.40
CA PHE A 27 7.00 7.31 -1.66
C PHE A 27 8.52 7.27 -1.81
N LYS A 28 9.19 8.40 -1.58
CA LYS A 28 10.64 8.50 -1.80
C LYS A 28 11.44 7.66 -0.80
N ALA A 29 11.08 7.69 0.48
CA ALA A 29 11.87 7.06 1.54
C ALA A 29 11.51 5.58 1.77
N ASP A 30 10.24 5.19 1.58
CA ASP A 30 9.77 3.86 1.97
C ASP A 30 9.42 2.98 0.76
N VAL A 31 8.76 3.53 -0.28
CA VAL A 31 8.26 2.75 -1.42
C VAL A 31 9.32 2.58 -2.50
N MET A 32 9.96 3.67 -2.92
CA MET A 32 10.93 3.66 -4.02
C MET A 32 12.09 2.68 -3.79
N PRO A 33 12.68 2.55 -2.58
CA PRO A 33 13.71 1.53 -2.33
C PRO A 33 13.23 0.10 -2.57
N ILE A 34 11.95 -0.19 -2.28
CA ILE A 34 11.36 -1.51 -2.55
C ILE A 34 11.26 -1.74 -4.05
N LEU A 35 10.81 -0.74 -4.82
CA LEU A 35 10.70 -0.84 -6.28
C LEU A 35 12.08 -1.00 -6.94
N LEU A 36 13.06 -0.18 -6.53
CA LEU A 36 14.44 -0.26 -6.99
C LEU A 36 15.01 -1.68 -6.82
N GLN A 37 14.82 -2.27 -5.64
CA GLN A 37 15.41 -3.57 -5.31
C GLN A 37 14.67 -4.75 -5.96
N ASN A 38 13.34 -4.68 -6.14
CA ASN A 38 12.52 -5.87 -6.45
C ASN A 38 11.83 -5.80 -7.81
N CYS A 39 11.82 -4.64 -8.48
CA CYS A 39 11.00 -4.42 -9.69
C CYS A 39 11.82 -3.95 -10.90
N LEU A 40 12.85 -3.13 -10.69
CA LEU A 40 13.59 -2.48 -11.79
C LEU A 40 14.56 -3.37 -12.57
N GLU A 41 14.66 -4.65 -12.23
CA GLU A 41 15.34 -5.59 -13.12
C GLU A 41 14.58 -5.78 -14.45
N CYS A 42 13.24 -5.75 -14.39
CA CYS A 42 12.39 -6.00 -15.56
C CYS A 42 11.49 -4.82 -15.92
N HIS A 43 11.08 -3.97 -14.96
CA HIS A 43 10.15 -2.86 -15.17
C HIS A 43 10.86 -1.51 -15.40
N THR A 44 11.88 -1.51 -16.25
CA THR A 44 12.57 -0.32 -16.79
C THR A 44 12.08 -0.04 -18.20
N GLU A 45 12.34 1.16 -18.74
CA GLU A 45 11.95 1.54 -20.11
C GLU A 45 12.27 0.48 -21.18
N LYS A 46 13.38 -0.25 -21.03
CA LYS A 46 13.84 -1.27 -21.99
C LYS A 46 13.69 -2.72 -21.48
N GLY A 47 13.25 -2.89 -20.24
CA GLY A 47 13.15 -4.20 -19.59
C GLY A 47 12.01 -5.06 -20.14
N GLU A 48 12.10 -6.37 -19.91
CA GLU A 48 11.09 -7.32 -20.39
C GLU A 48 9.69 -7.01 -19.86
N GLY A 49 9.58 -6.55 -18.61
CA GLY A 49 8.30 -6.16 -18.01
C GLY A 49 7.61 -5.03 -18.77
N ALA A 50 8.38 -4.03 -19.23
CA ALA A 50 7.87 -2.96 -20.07
C ALA A 50 7.49 -3.45 -21.48
N GLN A 51 8.21 -4.39 -22.08
CA GLN A 51 7.81 -4.99 -23.36
C GLN A 51 6.49 -5.78 -23.22
N LYS A 52 6.36 -6.56 -22.13
CA LYS A 52 5.21 -7.42 -21.88
C LYS A 52 3.95 -6.67 -21.48
N SER A 53 4.05 -5.52 -20.81
CA SER A 53 2.88 -4.80 -20.26
C SER A 53 2.86 -3.30 -20.53
N GLY A 54 3.97 -2.70 -20.94
CA GLY A 54 4.17 -1.25 -21.01
C GLY A 54 4.50 -0.59 -19.67
N LEU A 55 4.63 -1.38 -18.58
CA LEU A 55 4.84 -0.85 -17.24
C LEU A 55 6.31 -0.52 -16.97
N VAL A 56 6.56 0.75 -16.62
CA VAL A 56 7.85 1.30 -16.20
C VAL A 56 7.72 1.84 -14.77
N MET A 57 8.61 1.45 -13.86
CA MET A 57 8.55 1.82 -12.44
C MET A 57 9.73 2.70 -11.98
N GLU A 58 10.47 3.29 -12.92
CA GLU A 58 11.69 4.07 -12.63
C GLU A 58 11.40 5.42 -11.94
N SER A 59 10.17 5.91 -12.03
CA SER A 59 9.73 7.13 -11.35
C SER A 59 8.31 7.00 -10.80
N TYR A 60 7.93 7.93 -9.93
CA TYR A 60 6.53 8.06 -9.48
C TYR A 60 5.59 8.21 -10.67
N ASP A 61 5.90 9.11 -11.61
CA ASP A 61 5.03 9.39 -12.76
C ASP A 61 4.89 8.17 -13.67
N SER A 62 5.97 7.42 -13.90
CA SER A 62 5.90 6.21 -14.73
C SER A 62 5.09 5.10 -14.05
N LEU A 63 5.25 4.92 -12.74
CA LEU A 63 4.46 3.97 -11.95
C LEU A 63 2.97 4.32 -11.99
N MET A 64 2.64 5.59 -11.78
CA MET A 64 1.24 6.07 -11.73
C MET A 64 0.59 6.10 -13.12
N LYS A 65 1.37 6.31 -14.18
CA LYS A 65 0.90 6.12 -15.57
C LYS A 65 0.44 4.68 -15.83
N GLY A 66 1.11 3.71 -15.20
CA GLY A 66 0.73 2.30 -15.23
C GLY A 66 1.13 1.57 -16.51
N THR A 67 0.27 0.67 -16.96
CA THR A 67 0.51 -0.22 -18.11
C THR A 67 -0.20 0.32 -19.36
N ARG A 68 0.03 -0.30 -20.52
CA ARG A 68 -0.79 -0.06 -21.72
C ARG A 68 -2.26 -0.49 -21.58
N PHE A 69 -2.57 -1.27 -20.54
CA PHE A 69 -3.92 -1.74 -20.22
C PHE A 69 -4.61 -0.88 -19.15
N GLY A 70 -3.93 0.16 -18.65
CA GLY A 70 -4.45 1.08 -17.64
C GLY A 70 -3.62 1.13 -16.36
N ALA A 71 -4.16 1.88 -15.39
CA ALA A 71 -3.53 2.13 -14.10
C ALA A 71 -3.39 0.82 -13.29
N ILE A 72 -2.25 0.68 -12.62
CA ILE A 72 -1.99 -0.44 -11.71
C ILE A 72 -2.06 -0.04 -10.24
N VAL A 73 -2.04 1.26 -9.96
CA VAL A 73 -2.23 1.86 -8.65
C VAL A 73 -3.52 2.65 -8.67
N LYS A 74 -4.43 2.35 -7.73
CA LYS A 74 -5.64 3.12 -7.47
C LYS A 74 -5.49 3.77 -6.10
N PRO A 75 -5.22 5.09 -6.04
CA PRO A 75 -5.10 5.82 -4.78
C PRO A 75 -6.30 5.56 -3.85
N GLY A 76 -6.03 5.14 -2.62
CA GLY A 76 -7.05 4.82 -1.61
C GLY A 76 -7.63 3.40 -1.68
N ASP A 77 -7.23 2.59 -2.66
CA ASP A 77 -7.77 1.24 -2.84
C ASP A 77 -6.68 0.21 -3.18
N SER A 78 -5.95 -0.25 -2.16
CA SER A 78 -5.00 -1.36 -2.31
C SER A 78 -5.68 -2.70 -2.62
N LEU A 79 -6.97 -2.86 -2.30
CA LEU A 79 -7.67 -4.11 -2.53
C LEU A 79 -7.85 -4.36 -4.03
N THR A 80 -8.17 -3.34 -4.81
CA THR A 80 -8.37 -3.46 -6.26
C THR A 80 -7.24 -2.87 -7.12
N SER A 81 -6.17 -2.39 -6.49
CA SER A 81 -4.92 -2.03 -7.16
C SER A 81 -4.20 -3.28 -7.66
N ALA A 82 -3.94 -3.34 -8.97
CA ALA A 82 -3.23 -4.46 -9.58
C ALA A 82 -1.85 -4.66 -8.96
N LEU A 83 -1.13 -3.58 -8.63
CA LEU A 83 0.17 -3.64 -7.95
C LEU A 83 0.10 -4.56 -6.72
N ASN A 84 -0.82 -4.27 -5.81
CA ASN A 84 -1.03 -5.04 -4.58
C ASN A 84 -1.47 -6.47 -4.85
N MET A 85 -2.45 -6.67 -5.76
CA MET A 85 -2.93 -8.00 -6.09
C MET A 85 -1.81 -8.92 -6.60
N LEU A 86 -0.88 -8.37 -7.39
CA LEU A 86 0.21 -9.13 -8.00
C LEU A 86 1.32 -9.46 -7.00
N VAL A 87 1.72 -8.50 -6.13
CA VAL A 87 2.82 -8.70 -5.16
C VAL A 87 2.38 -9.45 -3.91
N GLU A 88 1.09 -9.41 -3.55
CA GLU A 88 0.50 -10.17 -2.43
C GLU A 88 0.05 -11.58 -2.86
N GLY A 89 0.19 -11.93 -4.14
CA GLY A 89 -0.20 -13.26 -4.66
C GLY A 89 -1.71 -13.50 -4.71
N ARG A 90 -2.52 -12.43 -4.77
CA ARG A 90 -3.99 -12.52 -4.93
C ARG A 90 -4.43 -12.70 -6.37
N ALA A 91 -3.54 -12.45 -7.33
CA ALA A 91 -3.76 -12.68 -8.76
C ALA A 91 -3.41 -14.12 -9.18
N ALA A 92 -3.74 -14.49 -10.42
CA ALA A 92 -3.41 -15.82 -10.95
C ALA A 92 -1.88 -16.08 -10.93
N PRO A 93 -1.43 -17.31 -10.64
CA PRO A 93 0.00 -17.62 -10.53
C PRO A 93 0.83 -17.26 -11.78
N SER A 94 0.21 -17.31 -12.97
CA SER A 94 0.85 -16.98 -14.25
C SER A 94 1.23 -15.51 -14.39
N ILE A 95 0.64 -14.61 -13.60
CA ILE A 95 0.89 -13.16 -13.63
C ILE A 95 1.41 -12.62 -12.30
N ARG A 96 1.67 -13.47 -11.30
CA ARG A 96 2.16 -13.02 -9.99
C ARG A 96 3.51 -12.30 -10.12
N MET A 97 3.74 -11.32 -9.25
CA MET A 97 5.00 -10.59 -9.17
C MET A 97 5.72 -10.84 -7.84
N PRO A 98 7.07 -10.90 -7.83
CA PRO A 98 7.94 -10.93 -9.01
C PRO A 98 7.89 -12.30 -9.72
N HIS A 99 7.90 -12.29 -11.05
CA HIS A 99 7.79 -13.53 -11.84
C HIS A 99 8.95 -14.47 -11.57
N HIS A 100 8.65 -15.76 -11.38
CA HIS A 100 9.63 -16.83 -11.17
C HIS A 100 10.65 -16.57 -10.05
N LYS A 101 10.35 -15.64 -9.14
CA LYS A 101 11.18 -15.33 -7.98
C LYS A 101 10.40 -15.55 -6.68
N THR A 102 11.13 -15.50 -5.57
CA THR A 102 10.57 -15.50 -4.23
C THR A 102 9.60 -14.34 -4.06
N ALA A 103 8.49 -14.58 -3.36
CA ALA A 103 7.54 -13.53 -3.01
C ALA A 103 8.20 -12.46 -2.14
N LEU A 104 7.68 -11.23 -2.20
CA LEU A 104 8.14 -10.18 -1.30
C LEU A 104 7.82 -10.55 0.15
N PRO A 105 8.70 -10.20 1.11
CA PRO A 105 8.37 -10.26 2.52
C PRO A 105 7.12 -9.42 2.83
N LYS A 106 6.32 -9.88 3.80
CA LYS A 106 5.05 -9.24 4.17
C LYS A 106 5.24 -7.79 4.59
N GLU A 107 6.37 -7.47 5.21
CA GLU A 107 6.70 -6.11 5.66
C GLU A 107 6.80 -5.14 4.48
N LYS A 108 7.32 -5.59 3.33
CA LYS A 108 7.45 -4.77 2.12
C LYS A 108 6.10 -4.59 1.43
N THR A 109 5.29 -5.65 1.33
CA THR A 109 3.97 -5.56 0.73
C THR A 109 3.03 -4.71 1.58
N ASP A 110 3.15 -4.75 2.90
CA ASP A 110 2.38 -3.90 3.83
C ASP A 110 2.74 -2.41 3.68
N ILE A 111 4.01 -2.06 3.43
CA ILE A 111 4.42 -0.67 3.12
C ILE A 111 3.74 -0.19 1.83
N ILE A 112 3.80 -0.99 0.76
CA ILE A 112 3.16 -0.65 -0.52
C ILE A 112 1.65 -0.50 -0.32
N LYS A 113 1.01 -1.47 0.33
CA LYS A 113 -0.41 -1.44 0.67
C LYS A 113 -0.80 -0.17 1.40
N LYS A 114 -0.08 0.16 2.47
CA LYS A 114 -0.37 1.34 3.28
C LYS A 114 -0.18 2.63 2.48
N TRP A 115 0.88 2.74 1.66
CA TRP A 115 1.07 3.88 0.78
C TRP A 115 -0.10 4.05 -0.21
N VAL A 116 -0.56 2.96 -0.83
CA VAL A 116 -1.72 3.01 -1.73
C VAL A 116 -2.97 3.45 -0.97
N ASP A 117 -3.27 2.86 0.18
CA ASP A 117 -4.42 3.21 1.02
C ASP A 117 -4.38 4.68 1.51
N GLN A 118 -3.19 5.24 1.69
CA GLN A 118 -2.98 6.64 2.06
C GLN A 118 -3.08 7.62 0.87
N GLY A 119 -3.54 7.14 -0.28
CA GLY A 119 -3.74 7.95 -1.48
C GLY A 119 -2.53 8.02 -2.42
N ALA A 120 -1.57 7.10 -2.26
CA ALA A 120 -0.43 6.93 -3.17
C ALA A 120 0.31 8.25 -3.48
N LYS A 121 0.56 9.08 -2.45
CA LYS A 121 1.16 10.41 -2.62
C LYS A 121 2.62 10.34 -3.06
N ASN A 122 3.09 11.36 -3.80
CA ASN A 122 4.50 11.59 -4.08
C ASN A 122 5.12 12.50 -3.00
N ASN A 123 5.58 11.93 -1.89
CA ASN A 123 6.05 12.63 -0.68
C ASN A 123 7.40 12.11 -0.17
#